data_AF-S0FUL6-F1
#
_entry.id   AF-S0FUL6-F1
#
_cell.length_a   1.000
_cell.length_b   1.000
_cell.length_c   1.000
_cell.angle_alpha   90.00
_cell.angle_beta   90.00
_cell.angle_gamma   90.00
#
_symmetry.space_group_name_H-M   'P 1'
#
loop_
_entity.id
_entity.type
_entity.pdbx_description
1 polymer ?
#
loop_
_entity_poly.entity_id
_entity_poly.type
_entity_poly.pdbx_seq_one_letter_code
_entity_poly.pdbx_strand_id
1 'polypeptide(L)'
;MPFGFEQKQILKQKAEKESYKNYQKQYVDVQSLITNEGKLIPLVVYFDSDHKYEIDKILEMKKAASLKVGGTGIRYKVRICNKETYLFFDDGEFKFFVERKIKR
;
A
#
# COMPACT_ATOMS: atom_id res chain seq x y z
N MET A 1 -20.29 20.62 29.74
CA MET A 1 -20.60 19.30 29.16
C MET A 1 -19.75 19.12 27.89
N PRO A 2 -18.73 18.24 27.88
CA PRO A 2 -17.68 18.26 26.86
C PRO A 2 -18.06 17.38 25.65
N PHE A 3 -18.97 17.83 24.80
CA PHE A 3 -19.37 17.12 23.56
C PHE A 3 -18.60 17.57 22.30
N GLY A 4 -17.56 18.41 22.44
CA GLY A 4 -16.82 19.00 21.31
C GLY A 4 -15.65 18.18 20.74
N PHE A 5 -15.11 17.21 21.50
CA PHE A 5 -13.94 16.43 21.10
C PHE A 5 -14.30 15.23 20.21
N GLU A 6 -15.44 14.59 20.49
CA GLU A 6 -15.93 13.40 19.78
C GLU A 6 -16.45 13.73 18.38
N GLN A 7 -17.13 14.88 18.19
CA GLN A 7 -17.59 15.32 16.87
C GLN A 7 -16.43 15.54 15.89
N LYS A 8 -15.29 16.07 16.36
CA LYS A 8 -14.08 16.23 15.53
C LYS A 8 -13.50 14.88 15.10
N GLN A 9 -13.54 13.86 15.94
CA GLN A 9 -13.06 12.51 15.60
C GLN A 9 -13.96 11.82 14.55
N ILE A 10 -15.28 12.00 14.65
CA ILE A 10 -16.26 11.42 13.72
C ILE A 10 -16.16 12.08 12.33
N LEU A 11 -15.98 13.41 12.29
CA LEU A 11 -15.77 14.15 11.03
C LEU A 11 -14.44 13.79 10.35
N LYS A 12 -13.37 13.57 11.12
CA LYS A 12 -12.08 13.09 10.59
C LYS A 12 -12.21 11.69 9.98
N GLN A 13 -12.88 10.77 10.68
CA GLN A 13 -13.14 9.42 10.19
C GLN A 13 -14.06 9.41 8.96
N LYS A 14 -15.05 10.31 8.87
CA LYS A 14 -15.91 10.45 7.67
C LYS A 14 -15.15 11.05 6.48
N ALA A 15 -14.35 12.10 6.68
CA ALA A 15 -13.55 12.71 5.61
C ALA A 15 -12.45 11.77 5.07
N GLU A 16 -11.81 10.98 5.95
CA GLU A 16 -10.89 9.93 5.53
C GLU A 16 -11.63 8.82 4.75
N LYS A 17 -12.80 8.38 5.23
CA LYS A 17 -13.65 7.41 4.52
C LYS A 17 -14.12 7.87 3.15
N GLU A 18 -14.42 9.15 2.98
CA GLU A 18 -14.84 9.71 1.70
C GLU A 18 -13.68 9.90 0.72
N SER A 19 -12.47 10.17 1.24
CA SER A 19 -11.24 10.14 0.43
C SER A 19 -10.90 8.74 -0.10
N TYR A 20 -11.36 7.66 0.53
CA TYR A 20 -11.11 6.28 0.08
C TYR A 20 -11.96 5.84 -1.11
N LYS A 21 -12.95 6.64 -1.52
CA LYS A 21 -13.82 6.33 -2.66
C LYS A 21 -13.16 6.53 -4.03
N ASN A 22 -11.90 6.99 -4.04
CA ASN A 22 -11.16 7.38 -5.24
C ASN A 22 -9.82 6.65 -5.43
N TYR A 23 -9.58 5.56 -4.69
CA TYR A 23 -8.39 4.72 -4.86
C TYR A 23 -8.78 3.35 -5.42
N GLN A 24 -8.15 2.95 -6.52
CA GLN A 24 -8.33 1.62 -7.11
C GLN A 24 -7.14 0.74 -6.75
N LYS A 25 -7.41 -0.54 -6.45
CA LYS A 25 -6.37 -1.57 -6.37
C LYS A 25 -5.94 -1.89 -7.80
N GLN A 26 -4.68 -1.62 -8.13
CA GLN A 26 -4.08 -2.08 -9.38
C GLN A 26 -3.08 -3.17 -9.04
N TYR A 27 -3.35 -4.39 -9.50
CA TYR A 27 -2.43 -5.50 -9.38
C TYR A 27 -1.24 -5.28 -10.31
N VAL A 28 -0.05 -5.59 -9.81
CA VAL A 28 1.22 -5.38 -10.51
C VAL A 28 2.09 -6.60 -10.30
N ASP A 29 2.90 -6.92 -11.31
CA ASP A 29 3.90 -7.97 -11.16
C ASP A 29 5.10 -7.40 -10.40
N VAL A 30 5.61 -8.16 -9.44
CA VAL A 30 6.74 -7.71 -8.62
C VAL A 30 7.74 -8.83 -8.48
N GLN A 31 8.97 -8.56 -8.90
CA GLN A 31 10.08 -9.44 -8.62
C GLN A 31 10.52 -9.20 -7.18
N SER A 32 10.40 -10.25 -6.36
CA SER A 32 10.75 -10.21 -4.94
C SER A 32 11.75 -11.31 -4.62
N LEU A 33 12.66 -11.02 -3.70
CA LEU A 33 13.59 -11.98 -3.14
C LEU A 33 13.05 -12.47 -1.80
N ILE A 34 12.95 -13.79 -1.66
CA ILE A 34 12.61 -14.44 -0.40
C ILE A 34 13.91 -14.89 0.23
N THR A 35 14.24 -14.35 1.40
CA THR A 35 15.44 -14.75 2.14
C THR A 35 15.18 -16.05 2.91
N ASN A 36 16.25 -16.78 3.27
CA ASN A 36 16.15 -17.98 4.11
C ASN A 36 15.58 -17.69 5.51
N GLU A 37 15.56 -16.43 5.96
CA GLU A 37 14.89 -15.99 7.18
C GLU A 37 13.37 -15.83 7.01
N GLY A 38 12.83 -16.09 5.81
CA GLY A 38 11.42 -15.91 5.48
C GLY A 38 11.01 -14.45 5.28
N LYS A 39 11.95 -13.55 4.99
CA LYS A 39 11.64 -12.15 4.65
C LYS A 39 11.43 -12.02 3.15
N LEU A 40 10.32 -11.40 2.78
CA LEU A 40 10.01 -11.08 1.39
C LEU A 40 10.44 -9.64 1.11
N ILE A 41 11.35 -9.47 0.13
CA ILE A 41 11.98 -8.21 -0.22
C ILE A 41 11.62 -7.87 -1.68
N PRO A 42 10.71 -6.92 -1.95
CA PRO A 42 10.43 -6.50 -3.31
C PRO A 42 11.62 -5.74 -3.90
N LEU A 43 12.03 -6.11 -5.11
CA LEU A 43 13.18 -5.53 -5.83
C LEU A 43 12.74 -4.69 -7.03
N VAL A 44 11.83 -5.21 -7.85
CA VAL A 44 11.39 -4.55 -9.09
C VAL A 44 9.88 -4.67 -9.21
N VAL A 45 9.23 -3.55 -9.53
CA VAL A 45 7.79 -3.49 -9.82
C VAL A 45 7.58 -3.33 -11.33
N TYR A 46 6.78 -4.20 -11.91
CA TYR A 46 6.36 -4.17 -13.31
C TYR A 46 4.91 -3.70 -13.35
N PHE A 47 4.73 -2.45 -13.80
CA PHE A 47 3.42 -1.82 -13.88
C PHE A 47 2.69 -2.18 -15.17
N ASP A 48 3.43 -2.28 -16.27
CA ASP A 48 3.02 -2.74 -17.60
C ASP A 48 4.22 -3.43 -18.25
N SER A 49 4.05 -4.07 -19.41
CA SER A 49 5.12 -4.78 -20.12
C SER A 49 6.37 -3.93 -20.41
N ASP A 50 6.22 -2.61 -20.54
CA ASP A 50 7.32 -1.67 -20.80
C ASP A 50 7.72 -0.85 -19.56
N HIS A 51 6.85 -0.79 -18.55
CA HIS A 51 7.05 0.05 -17.37
C HIS A 51 7.56 -0.76 -16.19
N LYS A 52 8.88 -0.91 -16.11
CA LYS A 52 9.59 -1.46 -14.95
C LYS A 52 10.12 -0.35 -14.04
N TYR A 53 9.99 -0.56 -12.75
CA TYR A 53 10.37 0.36 -11.70
C TYR A 53 11.21 -0.37 -10.67
N GLU A 54 12.50 -0.06 -10.65
CA GLU A 54 13.41 -0.62 -9.65
C GLU A 54 13.23 0.10 -8.31
N ILE A 55 13.16 -0.68 -7.23
CA ILE A 55 13.03 -0.16 -5.88
C ILE A 55 14.44 0.19 -5.39
N ASP A 56 14.73 1.49 -5.28
CA ASP A 56 15.99 1.98 -4.73
C ASP A 56 16.16 1.56 -3.27
N LYS A 57 15.10 1.71 -2.48
CA LYS A 57 15.14 1.43 -1.04
C LYS A 57 13.76 1.15 -0.45
N ILE A 58 13.69 0.16 0.43
CA ILE A 58 12.52 -0.07 1.29
C ILE A 58 12.70 0.79 2.54
N LEU A 59 11.79 1.76 2.73
CA LEU A 59 11.79 2.67 3.87
C LEU A 59 11.10 2.06 5.08
N GLU A 60 9.99 1.35 4.86
CA GLU A 60 9.22 0.72 5.92
C GLU A 60 8.63 -0.60 5.43
N MET A 61 8.71 -1.63 6.26
CA MET A 61 8.04 -2.90 6.06
C MET A 61 7.25 -3.22 7.32
N LYS A 62 5.92 -3.21 7.24
CA LYS A 62 5.05 -3.54 8.37
C LYS A 62 4.06 -4.63 7.99
N LYS A 63 4.05 -5.69 8.78
CA LYS A 63 2.94 -6.66 8.82
C LYS A 63 1.75 -5.94 9.42
N ALA A 64 0.74 -5.67 8.61
CA ALA A 64 -0.46 -4.99 9.05
C ALA A 64 -1.63 -5.61 8.30
N ALA A 65 -2.67 -6.02 9.03
CA ALA A 65 -3.96 -6.23 8.40
C ALA A 65 -4.34 -4.94 7.68
N SER A 66 -4.73 -5.05 6.42
CA SER A 66 -5.14 -3.92 5.61
C SER A 66 -6.41 -3.33 6.20
N LEU A 67 -6.24 -2.36 7.11
CA LEU A 67 -7.31 -1.66 7.83
C LEU A 67 -8.32 -0.97 6.89
N LYS A 68 -7.96 -0.79 5.60
CA LYS A 68 -8.76 -0.06 4.61
C LYS A 68 -9.64 -0.92 3.71
N VAL A 69 -9.29 -2.18 3.45
CA VAL A 69 -9.98 -3.01 2.44
C VAL A 69 -10.25 -4.44 2.90
N GLY A 70 -9.78 -4.83 4.09
CA GLY A 70 -9.80 -6.22 4.52
C GLY A 70 -8.75 -7.03 3.75
N GLY A 71 -7.90 -7.75 4.49
CA GLY A 71 -6.80 -8.54 3.95
C GLY A 71 -5.66 -8.61 4.98
N THR A 72 -5.18 -9.80 5.28
CA THR A 72 -3.96 -9.99 6.07
C THR A 72 -2.79 -9.84 5.10
N GLY A 73 -1.91 -8.86 5.33
CA GLY A 73 -0.86 -8.57 4.33
C GLY A 73 0.31 -7.78 4.88
N ILE A 74 1.22 -7.44 3.97
CA ILE A 74 2.41 -6.64 4.28
C ILE A 74 2.35 -5.34 3.49
N ARG A 75 2.51 -4.21 4.19
CA ARG A 75 2.70 -2.91 3.56
C ARG A 75 4.20 -2.63 3.46
N TYR A 76 4.64 -2.35 2.25
CA TYR A 76 5.98 -1.87 1.95
C TYR A 76 5.90 -0.39 1.55
N LYS A 77 6.57 0.48 2.30
CA LYS A 77 6.90 1.83 1.84
C LYS A 77 8.21 1.73 1.08
N VAL A 78 8.14 1.88 -0.24
CA VAL A 78 9.28 1.77 -1.15
C VAL A 78 9.62 3.13 -1.73
N ARG A 79 10.89 3.35 -2.05
CA ARG A 79 11.36 4.50 -2.80
C ARG A 79 11.77 4.03 -4.19
N ILE A 80 11.19 4.66 -5.21
CA ILE A 80 11.41 4.36 -6.62
C ILE A 80 11.71 5.69 -7.32
N CYS A 81 12.86 5.79 -8.00
CA CYS A 81 13.29 7.02 -8.68
C CYS A 81 13.20 8.24 -7.77
N ASN A 82 13.68 8.10 -6.53
CA ASN A 82 13.64 9.13 -5.49
C ASN A 82 12.22 9.51 -4.96
N LYS A 83 11.15 8.91 -5.48
CA LYS A 83 9.76 9.11 -5.05
C LYS A 83 9.31 8.01 -4.10
N GLU A 84 8.62 8.39 -3.03
CA GLU A 84 8.05 7.43 -2.09
C GLU A 84 6.71 6.88 -2.60
N THR A 85 6.56 5.56 -2.60
CA THR A 85 5.35 4.85 -3.03
C THR A 85 4.99 3.76 -2.02
N TYR A 86 3.70 3.43 -1.94
CA TYR A 86 3.20 2.34 -1.12
C TYR A 86 2.89 1.14 -2.01
N LEU A 87 3.51 0.01 -1.67
CA LEU A 87 3.27 -1.28 -2.27
C LEU A 87 2.64 -2.20 -1.22
N PHE A 88 1.62 -2.94 -1.63
CA PHE A 88 0.89 -3.83 -0.74
C PHE A 88 1.00 -5.26 -1.26
N PHE A 89 1.30 -6.17 -0.36
CA PHE A 89 1.30 -7.60 -0.62
C PHE A 89 0.11 -8.23 0.09
N ASP A 90 -0.72 -8.94 -0.68
CA ASP A 90 -1.82 -9.74 -0.17
C ASP A 90 -1.33 -11.18 0.08
N ASP A 91 -1.34 -11.61 1.34
CA ASP A 91 -0.87 -12.95 1.74
C ASP A 91 -1.87 -14.05 1.32
N GLY A 92 -3.16 -13.71 1.19
CA GLY A 92 -4.19 -14.67 0.81
C GLY A 92 -4.20 -14.96 -0.69
N GLU A 93 -4.02 -13.93 -1.52
CA GLU A 93 -3.97 -14.08 -2.97
C GLU A 93 -2.54 -14.25 -3.53
N PHE A 94 -1.50 -14.09 -2.70
CA PHE A 94 -0.08 -14.04 -3.11
C PHE A 94 0.19 -13.03 -4.24
N LYS A 95 -0.52 -11.91 -4.23
CA LYS A 95 -0.44 -10.87 -5.26
C LYS A 95 0.01 -9.53 -4.70
N PHE A 96 0.75 -8.79 -5.51
CA PHE A 96 1.08 -7.41 -5.24
C PHE A 96 0.09 -6.45 -5.86
N PHE A 97 -0.21 -5.37 -5.14
CA PHE A 97 -1.01 -4.28 -5.67
C PHE A 97 -0.52 -2.93 -5.16
N VAL A 98 -0.81 -1.90 -5.96
CA VAL A 98 -0.59 -0.50 -5.62
C VAL A 98 -1.94 0.22 -5.50
N GLU A 99 -2.01 1.22 -4.62
CA GLU A 99 -3.18 2.09 -4.51
C GLU A 99 -3.04 3.25 -5.50
N ARG A 100 -3.82 3.26 -6.58
CA ARG A 100 -3.82 4.35 -7.56
C ARG A 100 -4.96 5.32 -7.26
N LYS A 101 -4.64 6.60 -7.07
CA LYS A 101 -5.65 7.67 -6.96
C LYS A 101 -6.24 7.93 -8.35
N ILE A 102 -7.54 7.75 -8.49
CA ILE A 102 -8.30 8.16 -9.66
C ILE A 102 -8.40 9.70 -9.59
N LYS A 103 -7.73 10.41 -10.49
CA LYS A 103 -8.03 11.83 -10.76
C LYS A 103 -9.20 11.85 -11.75
N ARG A 104 -10.33 12.43 -11.33
CA ARG A 104 -11.37 12.90 -12.24
C ARG A 104 -10.92 14.18 -12.91
#